data_AF-A0A3R9EJ17-F1
#
_entry.id   AF-A0A3R9EJ17-F1
#
_cell.length_a   1.000
_cell.length_b   1.000
_cell.length_c   1.000
_cell.angle_alpha   90.00
_cell.angle_beta   90.00
_cell.angle_gamma   90.00
#
_symmetry.space_group_name_H-M   'P 1'
#
loop_
_entity.id
_entity.type
_entity.pdbx_description
1 polymer ?
#
loop_
_entity_poly.entity_id
_entity_poly.type
_entity_poly.pdbx_seq_one_letter_code
_entity_poly.pdbx_strand_id
1 'polypeptide(L)'
;MLAGLLAGLLVAGCTEGYAQPQVAGEHQGGQPAPRPADVKLASGEPRQSGGVIAAGGADAVYNYGPTVMLDRGQTRMWWCSQYGGAGPAGDDILYAQARSMDGPFTGPGGGIPAAVFSGAPGQFDGMHTCDPSVLRVGSTYYLYYTGAAGDHALGNAIGLATSPDGVHWTRAAGGKPILGPSHDVHRANVYGAGQPSVVYLDGWFYLMFTDTTGRAAGWNGAGQFVLRSADPAFGSGVQALDVGGFVPVTSTSAPRGRSIVDGFSADLMWVGALDAFVVAHETDGGTTLTFWTPDFTENPFQPVLVSGPWKEGPGLVRRADGHAPLSSADPCDRVPFDLVRATATGRANAPTDLRHFGLDLLGSQACGNPGRTAATFDGVTMPSPERTMDLVRAGVRVRVDRRAVAVALAGEVLDKAPAAVSVLPLAARLRSAAEAVQAPGKGFAFVLDDRKRWRVPDGGIVGNNGSAAHPVTVAQWDGYPKGHALAG
;
A
#
# COMPACT_ATOMS: atom_id res chain seq x y z
N MET A 1 24.35 60.85 -42.90
CA MET A 1 24.53 59.98 -44.08
C MET A 1 23.30 59.10 -44.20
N LEU A 2 22.94 58.75 -45.44
CA LEU A 2 21.65 58.38 -46.02
C LEU A 2 20.65 57.52 -45.22
N ALA A 3 19.38 57.82 -45.51
CA ALA A 3 18.15 57.08 -45.23
C ALA A 3 17.77 56.12 -46.40
N GLY A 4 16.84 55.19 -46.12
CA GLY A 4 16.01 54.44 -47.10
C GLY A 4 15.45 53.14 -46.48
N LEU A 5 14.20 53.06 -46.01
CA LEU A 5 12.91 52.78 -46.70
C LEU A 5 12.72 51.35 -47.29
N LEU A 6 11.95 50.54 -46.54
CA LEU A 6 10.73 49.75 -46.89
C LEU A 6 10.62 48.81 -48.11
N ALA A 7 10.22 47.56 -47.83
CA ALA A 7 9.19 46.68 -48.46
C ALA A 7 9.60 45.21 -48.20
N GLY A 8 8.81 44.24 -47.72
CA GLY A 8 7.38 43.98 -47.80
C GLY A 8 7.14 42.81 -48.76
N LEU A 9 6.88 41.58 -48.27
CA LEU A 9 6.03 40.55 -48.92
C LEU A 9 5.88 39.26 -48.09
N LEU A 10 4.62 38.97 -47.76
CA LEU A 10 4.08 37.68 -47.31
C LEU A 10 3.99 36.70 -48.49
N VAL A 11 4.29 35.42 -48.27
CA VAL A 11 3.70 34.32 -49.04
C VAL A 11 3.29 33.21 -48.09
N ALA A 12 1.98 32.97 -48.05
CA ALA A 12 1.35 31.78 -47.50
C ALA A 12 1.44 30.63 -48.51
N GLY A 13 1.56 29.40 -48.01
CA GLY A 13 1.41 28.18 -48.81
C GLY A 13 1.03 27.00 -47.91
N CYS A 14 -0.24 26.62 -47.96
CA CYS A 14 -0.80 25.41 -47.34
C CYS A 14 -0.88 24.28 -48.38
N THR A 15 -0.79 23.02 -47.88
CA THR A 15 -1.31 21.73 -48.43
C THR A 15 -0.69 21.21 -49.73
N GLU A 16 -0.53 19.91 -50.02
CA GLU A 16 -0.96 18.62 -49.46
C GLU A 16 -0.15 17.50 -50.15
N GLY A 17 -0.04 16.31 -49.58
CA GLY A 17 0.56 15.15 -50.27
C GLY A 17 0.71 13.90 -49.42
N TYR A 18 -0.39 13.40 -48.87
CA TYR A 18 -0.47 12.07 -48.24
C TYR A 18 -0.43 10.96 -49.30
N ALA A 19 0.38 9.93 -49.06
CA ALA A 19 0.23 8.63 -49.69
C ALA A 19 -0.23 7.62 -48.60
N GLN A 20 -1.50 7.23 -48.65
CA GLN A 20 -2.04 6.06 -47.95
C GLN A 20 -1.86 4.81 -48.82
N PRO A 21 -1.65 3.61 -48.24
CA PRO A 21 -2.11 2.37 -48.82
C PRO A 21 -3.54 2.10 -48.39
N GLN A 22 -4.44 1.96 -49.37
CA GLN A 22 -5.79 1.45 -49.19
C GLN A 22 -5.75 -0.03 -48.77
N VAL A 23 -6.44 -0.37 -47.69
CA VAL A 23 -7.08 -1.68 -47.54
C VAL A 23 -8.54 -1.41 -47.21
N ALA A 24 -9.40 -1.64 -48.19
CA ALA A 24 -10.85 -1.60 -48.03
C ALA A 24 -11.31 -2.86 -47.30
N GLY A 25 -12.07 -2.65 -46.23
CA GLY A 25 -12.80 -3.66 -45.48
C GLY A 25 -13.73 -2.94 -44.52
N GLU A 26 -14.95 -2.67 -44.97
CA GLU A 26 -16.02 -2.08 -44.16
C GLU A 26 -16.23 -2.92 -42.89
N HIS A 27 -15.95 -2.37 -41.71
CA HIS A 27 -16.48 -2.86 -40.45
C HIS A 27 -17.13 -1.71 -39.69
N GLN A 28 -18.32 -2.02 -39.19
CA GLN A 28 -19.30 -1.16 -38.56
C GLN A 28 -18.73 -0.41 -37.34
N GLY A 29 -19.20 0.82 -37.16
CA GLY A 29 -18.77 1.75 -36.12
C GLY A 29 -19.07 1.28 -34.70
N GLY A 30 -18.09 0.63 -34.08
CA GLY A 30 -17.89 0.68 -32.63
C GLY A 30 -17.03 1.89 -32.29
N GLN A 31 -17.42 2.67 -31.27
CA GLN A 31 -16.50 3.65 -30.68
C GLN A 31 -15.20 2.93 -30.29
N PRO A 32 -14.02 3.47 -30.64
CA PRO A 32 -12.76 2.90 -30.16
C PRO A 32 -12.80 2.85 -28.62
N ALA A 33 -12.37 1.73 -28.05
CA ALA A 33 -12.25 1.60 -26.60
C ALA A 33 -11.45 2.80 -26.05
N PRO A 34 -11.88 3.43 -24.94
CA PRO A 34 -11.13 4.53 -24.34
C PRO A 34 -9.69 4.09 -24.10
N ARG A 35 -8.73 5.00 -24.32
CA ARG A 35 -7.36 4.74 -23.86
C ARG A 35 -7.42 4.62 -22.33
N PRO A 36 -6.55 3.81 -21.70
CA PRO A 36 -6.57 3.61 -20.25
C PRO A 36 -6.64 4.93 -19.45
N ALA A 37 -5.94 5.99 -19.86
CA ALA A 37 -5.99 7.29 -19.17
C ALA A 37 -7.32 8.09 -19.28
N ASP A 38 -8.26 7.68 -20.13
CA ASP A 38 -9.51 8.39 -20.41
C ASP A 38 -10.73 7.81 -19.65
N VAL A 39 -10.55 6.75 -18.86
CA VAL A 39 -11.66 6.12 -18.12
C VAL A 39 -11.98 6.90 -16.86
N LYS A 40 -13.18 7.48 -16.80
CA LYS A 40 -13.69 8.19 -15.63
C LYS A 40 -14.52 7.26 -14.75
N LEU A 41 -14.14 7.14 -13.48
CA LEU A 41 -14.96 6.52 -12.44
C LEU A 41 -15.91 7.56 -11.84
N ALA A 42 -17.16 7.19 -11.61
CA ALA A 42 -18.11 8.08 -10.94
C ALA A 42 -17.84 8.10 -9.44
N SER A 43 -17.84 9.27 -8.82
CA SER A 43 -17.73 9.42 -7.38
C SER A 43 -19.11 9.42 -6.74
N GLY A 44 -19.27 8.67 -5.66
CA GLY A 44 -20.42 8.73 -4.76
C GLY A 44 -20.35 9.96 -3.85
N GLU A 45 -21.28 10.01 -2.90
CA GLU A 45 -21.35 11.10 -1.91
C GLU A 45 -20.06 11.17 -1.06
N PRO A 46 -19.52 12.37 -0.84
CA PRO A 46 -18.35 12.55 0.01
C PRO A 46 -18.70 12.26 1.47
N ARG A 47 -17.73 11.72 2.20
CA ARG A 47 -17.75 11.47 3.63
C ARG A 47 -16.74 12.36 4.33
N GLN A 48 -17.09 12.79 5.52
CA GLN A 48 -16.19 13.53 6.39
C GLN A 48 -16.61 13.32 7.86
N SER A 49 -15.64 13.16 8.75
CA SER A 49 -15.92 13.14 10.18
C SER A 49 -16.46 14.49 10.67
N GLY A 50 -17.34 14.46 11.68
CA GLY A 50 -17.89 15.67 12.30
C GLY A 50 -16.85 16.55 13.01
N GLY A 51 -15.61 16.06 13.19
CA GLY A 51 -14.52 16.77 13.83
C GLY A 51 -13.22 15.99 13.80
N VAL A 52 -12.28 16.38 14.68
CA VAL A 52 -11.01 15.67 14.91
C VAL A 52 -11.31 14.29 15.49
N ILE A 53 -10.75 13.26 14.87
CA ILE A 53 -10.98 11.85 15.26
C ILE A 53 -9.86 11.31 16.14
N ALA A 54 -8.67 11.93 16.11
CA ALA A 54 -7.51 11.50 16.85
C ALA A 54 -6.58 12.67 17.19
N ALA A 55 -5.99 12.59 18.39
CA ALA A 55 -4.93 13.47 18.87
C ALA A 55 -4.12 12.73 19.93
N GLY A 56 -2.82 13.03 20.08
CA GLY A 56 -1.99 12.49 21.16
C GLY A 56 -2.32 13.03 22.56
N GLY A 57 -3.28 13.95 22.72
CA GLY A 57 -3.58 14.55 24.02
C GLY A 57 -2.69 15.77 24.34
N ALA A 58 -2.69 16.22 25.61
CA ALA A 58 -2.28 17.58 25.98
C ALA A 58 -0.82 17.92 25.66
N ASP A 59 0.07 16.94 25.73
CA ASP A 59 1.51 17.15 25.55
C ASP A 59 1.97 16.86 24.11
N ALA A 60 1.09 16.34 23.26
CA ALA A 60 1.34 16.14 21.83
C ALA A 60 1.08 17.41 21.03
N VAL A 61 2.16 18.01 20.54
CA VAL A 61 2.10 19.32 19.87
C VAL A 61 1.78 19.27 18.37
N TYR A 62 1.82 18.08 17.76
CA TYR A 62 1.43 17.81 16.36
C TYR A 62 0.98 16.36 16.16
N ASN A 63 0.22 16.11 15.10
CA ASN A 63 -0.33 14.80 14.76
C ASN A 63 -0.51 14.67 13.25
N TYR A 64 0.36 13.91 12.57
CA TYR A 64 0.32 13.78 11.11
C TYR A 64 0.97 12.49 10.58
N GLY A 65 0.96 12.29 9.27
CA GLY A 65 1.50 11.09 8.61
C GLY A 65 0.87 9.80 9.12
N PRO A 66 -0.47 9.65 9.08
CA PRO A 66 -1.13 8.47 9.63
C PRO A 66 -0.98 7.26 8.70
N THR A 67 -0.87 6.06 9.27
CA THR A 67 -1.29 4.80 8.64
C THR A 67 -2.58 4.33 9.30
N VAL A 68 -3.58 3.98 8.49
CA VAL A 68 -4.87 3.50 8.97
C VAL A 68 -5.15 2.09 8.45
N MET A 69 -5.37 1.16 9.36
CA MET A 69 -5.54 -0.26 9.06
C MET A 69 -6.85 -0.81 9.62
N LEU A 70 -7.60 -1.52 8.78
CA LEU A 70 -8.68 -2.40 9.21
C LEU A 70 -8.11 -3.78 9.49
N ASP A 71 -8.11 -4.18 10.76
CA ASP A 71 -7.58 -5.48 11.15
C ASP A 71 -8.34 -6.06 12.34
N ARG A 72 -8.72 -7.34 12.22
CA ARG A 72 -9.40 -8.11 13.27
C ARG A 72 -10.61 -7.39 13.89
N GLY A 73 -11.41 -6.71 13.05
CA GLY A 73 -12.62 -6.00 13.48
C GLY A 73 -12.37 -4.69 14.24
N GLN A 74 -11.17 -4.12 14.12
CA GLN A 74 -10.82 -2.80 14.67
C GLN A 74 -10.21 -1.93 13.58
N THR A 75 -10.45 -0.62 13.68
CA THR A 75 -9.66 0.36 12.94
C THR A 75 -8.47 0.75 13.81
N ARG A 76 -7.27 0.47 13.33
CA ARG A 76 -5.99 0.74 14.00
C ARG A 76 -5.31 1.90 13.30
N MET A 77 -4.69 2.80 14.05
CA MET A 77 -3.97 3.92 13.48
C MET A 77 -2.65 4.16 14.20
N TRP A 78 -1.62 4.42 13.40
CA TRP A 78 -0.31 4.90 13.84
C TRP A 78 -0.04 6.23 13.17
N TRP A 79 0.57 7.18 13.87
CA TRP A 79 0.91 8.48 13.30
C TRP A 79 2.11 9.10 14.00
N CYS A 80 2.71 10.09 13.36
CA CYS A 80 3.82 10.84 13.90
C CYS A 80 3.34 11.95 14.85
N SER A 81 3.96 12.01 16.02
CA SER A 81 3.71 13.00 17.06
C SER A 81 4.96 13.16 17.93
N GLN A 82 4.82 13.75 19.11
CA GLN A 82 5.88 13.85 20.11
C GLN A 82 5.27 13.83 21.50
N TYR A 83 5.85 13.04 22.40
CA TYR A 83 5.54 13.11 23.83
C TYR A 83 6.77 13.50 24.64
N GLY A 84 6.61 14.52 25.49
CA GLY A 84 7.67 14.90 26.43
C GLY A 84 8.03 13.80 27.44
N GLY A 85 7.13 12.83 27.65
CA GLY A 85 7.37 11.65 28.49
C GLY A 85 8.00 10.45 27.75
N ALA A 86 8.09 10.49 26.41
CA ALA A 86 8.78 9.50 25.62
C ALA A 86 10.26 9.92 25.45
N GLY A 87 11.17 8.95 25.58
CA GLY A 87 12.60 9.18 25.44
C GLY A 87 13.14 8.42 24.23
N PRO A 88 14.12 8.98 23.50
CA PRO A 88 14.71 10.32 23.62
C PRO A 88 13.77 11.42 23.12
N ALA A 89 14.11 12.70 23.38
CA ALA A 89 13.35 13.82 22.84
C ALA A 89 13.42 13.84 21.31
N GLY A 90 12.28 13.79 20.64
CA GLY A 90 12.16 13.83 19.18
C GLY A 90 10.78 13.39 18.74
N ASP A 91 10.66 12.89 17.50
CA ASP A 91 9.42 12.34 16.97
C ASP A 91 9.16 10.92 17.48
N ASP A 92 7.92 10.67 17.87
CA ASP A 92 7.39 9.38 18.29
C ASP A 92 6.30 8.92 17.33
N ILE A 93 6.16 7.60 17.19
CA ILE A 93 5.00 6.99 16.57
C ILE A 93 4.00 6.63 17.67
N LEU A 94 2.85 7.28 17.63
CA LEU A 94 1.73 6.98 18.50
C LEU A 94 0.87 5.86 17.90
N TYR A 95 0.12 5.18 18.77
CA TYR A 95 -0.86 4.17 18.39
C TYR A 95 -2.20 4.40 19.10
N ALA A 96 -3.27 4.24 18.33
CA ALA A 96 -4.63 4.20 18.83
C ALA A 96 -5.53 3.29 17.98
N GLN A 97 -6.71 3.00 18.52
CA GLN A 97 -7.73 2.17 17.88
C GLN A 97 -9.12 2.75 18.06
N ALA A 98 -10.00 2.42 17.14
CA ALA A 98 -11.41 2.79 17.13
C ALA A 98 -12.29 1.65 16.60
N ARG A 99 -13.60 1.73 16.89
CA ARG A 99 -14.61 0.82 16.32
C ARG A 99 -14.98 1.15 14.89
N SER A 100 -14.69 2.37 14.45
CA SER A 100 -14.95 2.86 13.10
C SER A 100 -13.88 3.88 12.69
N MET A 101 -13.78 4.15 11.39
CA MET A 101 -12.89 5.16 10.82
C MET A 101 -13.22 6.60 11.24
N ASP A 102 -14.45 6.88 11.72
CA ASP A 102 -14.84 8.20 12.26
C ASP A 102 -14.38 8.43 13.71
N GLY A 103 -13.70 7.45 14.32
CA GLY A 103 -13.21 7.54 15.69
C GLY A 103 -14.32 7.46 16.76
N PRO A 104 -14.08 7.99 17.97
CA PRO A 104 -12.79 8.54 18.41
C PRO A 104 -11.72 7.45 18.49
N PHE A 105 -10.49 7.79 18.12
CA PHE A 105 -9.34 6.94 18.32
C PHE A 105 -8.78 7.12 19.72
N THR A 106 -8.63 6.01 20.44
CA THR A 106 -8.13 5.97 21.81
C THR A 106 -7.04 4.91 21.96
N GLY A 107 -6.16 5.08 22.93
CA GLY A 107 -5.20 4.05 23.31
C GLY A 107 -5.90 2.77 23.76
N PRO A 108 -5.19 1.62 23.80
CA PRO A 108 -5.73 0.38 24.33
C PRO A 108 -6.43 0.58 25.68
N GLY A 109 -7.68 0.11 25.79
CA GLY A 109 -8.49 0.29 27.01
C GLY A 109 -9.22 1.64 27.11
N GLY A 110 -9.18 2.50 26.08
CA GLY A 110 -9.92 3.76 26.02
C GLY A 110 -9.15 4.98 26.55
N GLY A 111 -7.84 4.83 26.81
CA GLY A 111 -6.97 5.90 27.31
C GLY A 111 -6.45 6.84 26.22
N ILE A 112 -5.50 7.70 26.62
CA ILE A 112 -4.72 8.52 25.69
C ILE A 112 -3.91 7.60 24.78
N PRO A 113 -3.73 7.92 23.47
CA PRO A 113 -2.87 7.15 22.58
C PRO A 113 -1.47 6.93 23.14
N ALA A 114 -0.91 5.74 22.95
CA ALA A 114 0.39 5.39 23.49
C ALA A 114 1.51 5.70 22.48
N ALA A 115 2.65 6.23 22.95
CA ALA A 115 3.89 6.17 22.16
C ALA A 115 4.36 4.72 22.13
N VAL A 116 4.36 4.11 20.95
CA VAL A 116 4.71 2.70 20.75
C VAL A 116 6.06 2.51 20.09
N PHE A 117 6.63 3.57 19.53
CA PHE A 117 7.94 3.55 18.93
C PHE A 117 8.57 4.94 19.02
N SER A 118 9.80 4.98 19.53
CA SER A 118 10.58 6.19 19.79
C SER A 118 12.03 5.97 19.36
N GLY A 119 12.81 7.05 19.29
CA GLY A 119 14.21 6.99 18.87
C GLY A 119 15.10 6.06 19.71
N ALA A 120 16.19 5.57 19.13
CA ALA A 120 17.18 4.72 19.81
C ALA A 120 18.56 5.37 19.85
N PRO A 121 18.95 6.05 20.94
CA PRO A 121 20.21 6.78 21.02
C PRO A 121 21.42 5.98 20.52
N GLY A 122 22.21 6.59 19.63
CA GLY A 122 23.37 5.95 18.99
C GLY A 122 23.06 5.16 17.71
N GLN A 123 21.80 5.07 17.30
CA GLN A 123 21.39 4.50 16.01
C GLN A 123 21.05 5.59 14.98
N PHE A 124 20.79 5.19 13.72
CA PHE A 124 20.39 6.12 12.65
C PHE A 124 19.06 6.83 12.94
N ASP A 125 18.19 6.20 13.75
CA ASP A 125 16.92 6.73 14.23
C ASP A 125 17.03 7.17 15.69
N GLY A 126 18.19 7.72 16.06
CA GLY A 126 18.53 8.01 17.43
C GLY A 126 17.75 9.12 18.11
N MET A 127 17.02 9.93 17.34
CA MET A 127 16.24 11.07 17.84
C MET A 127 14.80 11.04 17.32
N HIS A 128 14.63 10.85 16.01
CA HIS A 128 13.33 10.93 15.35
C HIS A 128 12.90 9.58 14.80
N THR A 129 11.65 9.20 15.08
CA THR A 129 10.92 8.11 14.41
C THR A 129 9.55 8.62 14.00
N CYS A 130 9.29 8.69 12.69
CA CYS A 130 8.12 9.36 12.12
C CYS A 130 7.62 8.63 10.86
N ASP A 131 6.56 9.15 10.24
CA ASP A 131 5.93 8.64 9.01
C ASP A 131 5.74 7.12 8.99
N PRO A 132 4.97 6.56 9.94
CA PRO A 132 4.76 5.12 9.99
C PRO A 132 3.99 4.63 8.76
N SER A 133 4.49 3.56 8.15
CA SER A 133 3.74 2.70 7.24
C SER A 133 3.71 1.28 7.78
N VAL A 134 2.52 0.85 8.18
CA VAL A 134 2.29 -0.43 8.85
C VAL A 134 1.45 -1.37 7.99
N LEU A 135 1.93 -2.59 7.81
CA LEU A 135 1.16 -3.70 7.24
C LEU A 135 1.36 -4.98 8.08
N ARG A 136 0.57 -6.02 7.82
CA ARG A 136 0.70 -7.36 8.39
C ARG A 136 0.68 -8.40 7.28
N VAL A 137 1.73 -9.21 7.23
CA VAL A 137 1.82 -10.43 6.40
C VAL A 137 1.86 -11.62 7.34
N GLY A 138 0.86 -12.50 7.25
CA GLY A 138 0.68 -13.59 8.23
C GLY A 138 0.47 -13.08 9.66
N SER A 139 1.24 -13.60 10.62
CA SER A 139 1.17 -13.15 12.04
C SER A 139 2.07 -11.95 12.37
N THR A 140 2.89 -11.46 11.43
CA THR A 140 3.87 -10.41 11.69
C THR A 140 3.41 -9.07 11.15
N TYR A 141 3.35 -8.06 12.01
CA TYR A 141 3.28 -6.67 11.59
C TYR A 141 4.67 -6.16 11.23
N TYR A 142 4.75 -5.37 10.18
CA TYR A 142 5.93 -4.67 9.71
C TYR A 142 5.66 -3.18 9.77
N LEU A 143 6.57 -2.43 10.39
CA LEU A 143 6.57 -0.97 10.46
C LEU A 143 7.77 -0.46 9.65
N TYR A 144 7.48 0.18 8.54
CA TYR A 144 8.43 1.00 7.80
C TYR A 144 8.29 2.43 8.32
N TYR A 145 9.41 3.10 8.60
CA TYR A 145 9.37 4.42 9.25
C TYR A 145 10.53 5.29 8.80
N THR A 146 10.34 6.61 8.83
CA THR A 146 11.44 7.57 8.71
C THR A 146 12.20 7.62 10.03
N GLY A 147 13.52 7.49 9.99
CA GLY A 147 14.41 7.63 11.14
C GLY A 147 15.48 8.70 10.91
N ALA A 148 15.82 9.44 11.97
CA ALA A 148 16.96 10.36 11.99
C ALA A 148 17.64 10.42 13.37
N ALA A 149 18.96 10.58 13.39
CA ALA A 149 19.76 10.67 14.61
C ALA A 149 19.84 12.10 15.18
N GLY A 150 19.33 13.08 14.44
CA GLY A 150 19.35 14.51 14.75
C GLY A 150 18.87 15.32 13.56
N ASP A 151 19.40 16.54 13.40
CA ASP A 151 19.00 17.45 12.33
C ASP A 151 19.17 16.86 10.92
N HIS A 152 18.17 17.11 10.07
CA HIS A 152 17.90 16.42 8.81
C HIS A 152 18.83 16.81 7.64
N ALA A 153 20.13 17.05 7.82
CA ALA A 153 21.01 17.37 6.69
C ALA A 153 21.30 16.14 5.82
N LEU A 154 20.34 15.76 4.96
CA LEU A 154 20.29 14.51 4.18
C LEU A 154 20.32 13.24 5.03
N GLY A 155 19.98 13.38 6.32
CA GLY A 155 20.12 12.34 7.33
C GLY A 155 18.91 11.42 7.48
N ASN A 156 17.77 11.73 6.86
CA ASN A 156 16.60 10.85 6.93
C ASN A 156 16.82 9.60 6.09
N ALA A 157 16.51 8.46 6.69
CA ALA A 157 16.53 7.15 6.07
C ALA A 157 15.34 6.34 6.55
N ILE A 158 15.03 5.26 5.84
CA ILE A 158 13.92 4.37 6.18
C ILE A 158 14.43 3.19 6.99
N GLY A 159 13.80 2.99 8.15
CA GLY A 159 13.96 1.81 9.01
C GLY A 159 12.88 0.77 8.80
N LEU A 160 13.12 -0.40 9.39
CA LEU A 160 12.13 -1.47 9.52
C LEU A 160 12.09 -1.95 10.97
N ALA A 161 10.88 -2.14 11.49
CA ALA A 161 10.63 -2.86 12.73
C ALA A 161 9.55 -3.93 12.52
N THR A 162 9.57 -4.99 13.32
CA THR A 162 8.56 -6.04 13.32
C THR A 162 7.86 -6.14 14.66
N SER A 163 6.62 -6.61 14.65
CA SER A 163 5.82 -6.77 15.86
C SER A 163 4.84 -7.94 15.73
N PRO A 164 4.59 -8.71 16.81
CA PRO A 164 3.52 -9.72 16.83
C PRO A 164 2.12 -9.12 17.01
N ASP A 165 2.01 -7.88 17.49
CA ASP A 165 0.73 -7.25 17.85
C ASP A 165 0.55 -5.84 17.29
N GLY A 166 1.56 -5.25 16.64
CA GLY A 166 1.55 -3.88 16.12
C GLY A 166 1.67 -2.80 17.19
N VAL A 167 2.05 -3.17 18.41
CA VAL A 167 2.21 -2.26 19.57
C VAL A 167 3.61 -2.40 20.15
N HIS A 168 4.11 -3.63 20.31
CA HIS A 168 5.45 -3.90 20.82
C HIS A 168 6.38 -4.21 19.65
N TRP A 169 7.27 -3.28 19.34
CA TRP A 169 8.10 -3.32 18.13
C TRP A 169 9.55 -3.72 18.42
N THR A 170 10.13 -4.50 17.52
CA THR A 170 11.55 -4.85 17.51
C THR A 170 12.18 -4.33 16.22
N ARG A 171 13.23 -3.52 16.32
CA ARG A 171 13.99 -3.04 15.14
C ARG A 171 14.56 -4.24 14.37
N ALA A 172 14.34 -4.26 13.07
CA ALA A 172 14.90 -5.24 12.15
C ALA A 172 16.30 -4.79 11.66
N ALA A 173 16.91 -5.59 10.79
CA ALA A 173 18.22 -5.29 10.16
C ALA A 173 19.34 -4.90 11.15
N GLY A 174 19.26 -5.38 12.41
CA GLY A 174 20.21 -5.03 13.47
C GLY A 174 20.17 -3.55 13.87
N GLY A 175 19.05 -2.85 13.64
CA GLY A 175 18.90 -1.41 13.93
C GLY A 175 19.48 -0.49 12.87
N LYS A 176 19.91 -1.02 11.71
CA LYS A 176 20.42 -0.22 10.58
C LYS A 176 19.28 0.24 9.67
N PRO A 177 19.43 1.36 8.94
CA PRO A 177 18.46 1.73 7.91
C PRO A 177 18.46 0.68 6.80
N ILE A 178 17.28 0.41 6.24
CA ILE A 178 17.11 -0.51 5.10
C ILE A 178 17.17 0.24 3.76
N LEU A 179 16.92 1.54 3.76
CA LEU A 179 16.96 2.40 2.58
C LEU A 179 17.41 3.80 2.97
N GLY A 180 18.35 4.36 2.20
CA GLY A 180 18.82 5.74 2.36
C GLY A 180 18.68 6.56 1.06
N PRO A 181 18.92 7.87 1.12
CA PRO A 181 18.87 8.75 -0.05
C PRO A 181 19.79 8.27 -1.19
N SER A 182 19.40 8.54 -2.44
CA SER A 182 20.21 8.20 -3.61
C SER A 182 21.41 9.13 -3.81
N HIS A 183 21.32 10.37 -3.31
CA HIS A 183 22.29 11.44 -3.52
C HIS A 183 22.51 11.83 -4.98
N ASP A 184 21.54 11.57 -5.87
CA ASP A 184 21.68 11.89 -7.30
C ASP A 184 21.84 13.39 -7.55
N VAL A 185 21.03 14.20 -6.85
CA VAL A 185 20.97 15.67 -7.01
C VAL A 185 20.84 16.31 -5.64
N HIS A 186 21.74 17.24 -5.32
CA HIS A 186 21.69 18.01 -4.08
C HIS A 186 20.85 19.28 -4.29
N ARG A 187 19.82 19.46 -3.46
CA ARG A 187 18.88 20.59 -3.51
C ARG A 187 18.86 21.35 -2.18
N ALA A 188 18.18 22.49 -2.15
CA ALA A 188 17.97 23.26 -0.92
C ALA A 188 17.17 22.48 0.13
N ASN A 189 16.22 21.64 -0.31
CA ASN A 189 15.52 20.72 0.57
C ASN A 189 16.41 19.52 0.91
N VAL A 190 16.94 19.53 2.13
CA VAL A 190 17.89 18.53 2.62
C VAL A 190 17.21 17.33 3.30
N TYR A 191 15.89 17.15 3.21
CA TYR A 191 15.18 16.07 3.91
C TYR A 191 15.84 14.68 3.77
N GLY A 192 16.16 14.22 2.56
CA GLY A 192 16.71 12.87 2.33
C GLY A 192 15.63 11.88 1.91
N ALA A 193 15.70 10.64 2.40
CA ALA A 193 14.74 9.59 2.07
C ALA A 193 13.86 9.22 3.27
N GLY A 194 12.55 9.09 3.06
CA GLY A 194 11.58 8.84 4.13
C GLY A 194 10.15 8.80 3.62
N GLN A 195 9.18 9.05 4.51
CA GLN A 195 7.75 9.02 4.21
C GLN A 195 7.34 7.73 3.48
N PRO A 196 7.67 6.55 4.03
CA PRO A 196 7.36 5.30 3.36
C PRO A 196 5.86 5.07 3.29
N SER A 197 5.42 4.37 2.25
CA SER A 197 4.15 3.66 2.19
C SER A 197 4.37 2.29 1.56
N VAL A 198 3.81 1.24 2.17
CA VAL A 198 4.08 -0.15 1.78
C VAL A 198 2.80 -0.93 1.52
N VAL A 199 2.85 -1.80 0.50
CA VAL A 199 1.81 -2.76 0.14
C VAL A 199 2.45 -4.14 -0.08
N TYR A 200 1.79 -5.21 0.36
CA TYR A 200 2.18 -6.56 0.01
C TYR A 200 1.26 -7.12 -1.09
N LEU A 201 1.85 -7.55 -2.20
CA LEU A 201 1.10 -8.07 -3.35
C LEU A 201 1.91 -9.19 -4.02
N ASP A 202 1.28 -10.34 -4.25
CA ASP A 202 1.85 -11.49 -4.97
C ASP A 202 3.24 -11.94 -4.49
N GLY A 203 3.49 -11.85 -3.19
CA GLY A 203 4.77 -12.25 -2.61
C GLY A 203 5.82 -11.14 -2.53
N TRP A 204 5.48 -9.92 -2.96
CA TRP A 204 6.36 -8.77 -2.99
C TRP A 204 5.88 -7.66 -2.06
N PHE A 205 6.82 -7.06 -1.34
CA PHE A 205 6.66 -5.77 -0.69
C PHE A 205 6.96 -4.69 -1.72
N TYR A 206 5.99 -3.82 -1.98
CA TYR A 206 6.15 -2.60 -2.78
C TYR A 206 6.27 -1.43 -1.80
N LEU A 207 7.43 -0.79 -1.77
CA LEU A 207 7.72 0.34 -0.90
C LEU A 207 7.80 1.61 -1.75
N MET A 208 6.77 2.46 -1.62
CA MET A 208 6.77 3.83 -2.10
C MET A 208 7.41 4.75 -1.06
N PHE A 209 8.17 5.76 -1.49
CA PHE A 209 8.84 6.68 -0.57
C PHE A 209 9.24 8.00 -1.24
N THR A 210 9.40 9.03 -0.42
CA THR A 210 10.02 10.31 -0.80
C THR A 210 11.55 10.16 -0.82
N ASP A 211 12.21 10.75 -1.82
CA ASP A 211 13.66 10.99 -1.81
C ASP A 211 13.98 12.36 -2.43
N THR A 212 14.28 13.35 -1.59
CA THR A 212 14.53 14.73 -2.06
C THR A 212 15.82 14.89 -2.86
N THR A 213 16.68 13.86 -2.81
CA THR A 213 17.90 13.79 -3.59
C THR A 213 17.73 13.06 -4.92
N GLY A 214 16.56 12.50 -5.18
CA GLY A 214 16.28 11.72 -6.38
C GLY A 214 16.47 12.53 -7.67
N ARG A 215 17.04 11.88 -8.69
CA ARG A 215 17.22 12.49 -10.02
C ARG A 215 15.89 12.93 -10.64
N ALA A 216 14.86 12.09 -10.56
CA ALA A 216 13.54 12.37 -11.11
C ALA A 216 12.60 13.14 -10.16
N ALA A 217 13.11 13.63 -9.02
CA ALA A 217 12.35 14.54 -8.15
C ALA A 217 12.24 15.95 -8.77
N GLY A 218 11.15 16.65 -8.46
CA GLY A 218 10.91 18.04 -8.81
C GLY A 218 11.97 19.00 -8.26
N TRP A 219 11.86 20.27 -8.64
CA TRP A 219 12.85 21.31 -8.30
C TRP A 219 13.05 21.51 -6.79
N ASN A 220 12.01 21.29 -5.99
CA ASN A 220 12.00 21.37 -4.53
C ASN A 220 12.27 20.01 -3.85
N GLY A 221 12.54 18.95 -4.62
CA GLY A 221 12.73 17.59 -4.12
C GLY A 221 11.45 16.76 -3.96
N ALA A 222 10.28 17.28 -4.36
CA ALA A 222 9.04 16.51 -4.37
C ALA A 222 9.12 15.35 -5.38
N GLY A 223 8.64 14.17 -4.99
CA GLY A 223 8.73 12.98 -5.82
C GLY A 223 8.56 11.70 -5.02
N GLN A 224 7.81 10.75 -5.58
CA GLN A 224 7.56 9.45 -5.00
C GLN A 224 8.18 8.35 -5.85
N PHE A 225 9.02 7.52 -5.23
CA PHE A 225 9.77 6.45 -5.88
C PHE A 225 9.32 5.10 -5.36
N VAL A 226 9.50 4.03 -6.13
CA VAL A 226 9.07 2.68 -5.74
C VAL A 226 10.22 1.70 -5.84
N LEU A 227 10.49 0.99 -4.73
CA LEU A 227 11.25 -0.25 -4.73
C LEU A 227 10.31 -1.44 -4.49
N ARG A 228 10.68 -2.62 -4.97
CA ARG A 228 10.03 -3.87 -4.56
C ARG A 228 11.03 -4.98 -4.24
N SER A 229 10.68 -5.83 -3.28
CA SER A 229 11.40 -7.06 -2.98
C SER A 229 10.49 -8.10 -2.34
N ALA A 230 10.80 -9.39 -2.49
CA ALA A 230 10.20 -10.45 -1.68
C ALA A 230 10.75 -10.49 -0.23
N ASP A 231 11.91 -9.86 -0.01
CA ASP A 231 12.51 -9.66 1.31
C ASP A 231 11.96 -8.36 1.94
N PRO A 232 11.25 -8.43 3.08
CA PRO A 232 10.70 -7.24 3.72
C PRO A 232 11.76 -6.22 4.14
N ALA A 233 13.00 -6.66 4.38
CA ALA A 233 14.10 -5.78 4.74
C ALA A 233 14.84 -5.21 3.53
N PHE A 234 14.41 -5.53 2.30
CA PHE A 234 15.06 -5.09 1.05
C PHE A 234 16.57 -5.41 1.02
N GLY A 235 17.01 -6.48 1.69
CA GLY A 235 18.40 -6.91 1.74
C GLY A 235 18.81 -7.80 0.55
N SER A 236 17.83 -8.28 -0.23
CA SER A 236 18.05 -9.13 -1.39
C SER A 236 16.96 -8.94 -2.44
N GLY A 237 17.27 -9.27 -3.71
CA GLY A 237 16.29 -9.32 -4.80
C GLY A 237 15.56 -8.00 -5.10
N VAL A 238 16.17 -6.86 -4.76
CA VAL A 238 15.55 -5.54 -4.88
C VAL A 238 15.42 -5.14 -6.35
N GLN A 239 14.26 -4.58 -6.69
CA GLN A 239 14.01 -3.93 -7.95
C GLN A 239 13.57 -2.49 -7.72
N ALA A 240 14.10 -1.55 -8.51
CA ALA A 240 13.68 -0.16 -8.51
C ALA A 240 12.81 0.12 -9.73
N LEU A 241 11.78 0.96 -9.56
CA LEU A 241 10.98 1.44 -10.68
C LEU A 241 11.77 2.47 -11.51
N ASP A 242 11.83 2.24 -12.82
CA ASP A 242 12.41 3.15 -13.80
C ASP A 242 11.40 3.41 -14.95
N VAL A 243 11.77 4.22 -15.95
CA VAL A 243 10.92 4.60 -17.10
C VAL A 243 10.37 3.36 -17.83
N GLY A 244 11.16 2.30 -17.95
CA GLY A 244 10.78 1.04 -18.60
C GLY A 244 10.12 -0.01 -17.67
N GLY A 245 9.80 0.35 -16.43
CA GLY A 245 9.29 -0.56 -15.40
C GLY A 245 10.37 -0.95 -14.38
N PHE A 246 10.12 -2.03 -13.64
CA PHE A 246 11.02 -2.47 -12.55
C PHE A 246 12.31 -3.11 -13.08
N VAL A 247 13.45 -2.61 -12.60
CA VAL A 247 14.80 -3.12 -12.94
C VAL A 247 15.53 -3.60 -11.68
N PRO A 248 16.29 -4.71 -11.74
CA PRO A 248 17.11 -5.16 -10.61
C PRO A 248 18.15 -4.10 -10.22
N VAL A 249 18.32 -3.89 -8.92
CA VAL A 249 19.35 -2.98 -8.37
C VAL A 249 20.17 -3.66 -7.29
N THR A 250 21.43 -3.27 -7.16
CA THR A 250 22.37 -3.81 -6.16
C THR A 250 22.35 -3.04 -4.85
N SER A 251 21.66 -1.91 -4.79
CA SER A 251 21.56 -1.04 -3.62
C SER A 251 20.18 -0.40 -3.53
N THR A 252 19.65 -0.25 -2.31
CA THR A 252 18.42 0.51 -2.04
C THR A 252 18.61 2.03 -2.23
N SER A 253 19.85 2.50 -2.34
CA SER A 253 20.21 3.88 -2.73
C SER A 253 20.52 4.03 -4.22
N ALA A 254 20.11 3.07 -5.07
CA ALA A 254 20.27 3.21 -6.52
C ALA A 254 19.58 4.48 -7.07
N PRO A 255 20.03 5.03 -8.21
CA PRO A 255 19.48 6.26 -8.76
C PRO A 255 17.96 6.23 -8.93
N ARG A 256 17.31 7.36 -8.62
CA ARG A 256 15.86 7.51 -8.70
C ARG A 256 15.44 7.91 -10.12
N GLY A 257 15.31 6.92 -10.99
CA GLY A 257 15.06 7.11 -12.43
C GLY A 257 13.65 7.58 -12.79
N ARG A 258 12.64 7.25 -11.97
CA ARG A 258 11.24 7.59 -12.22
C ARG A 258 10.49 7.92 -10.95
N SER A 259 9.90 9.11 -10.89
CA SER A 259 8.88 9.47 -9.92
C SER A 259 7.48 9.11 -10.45
N ILE A 260 6.60 8.62 -9.59
CA ILE A 260 5.20 8.30 -9.96
C ILE A 260 4.21 9.41 -9.62
N VAL A 261 4.51 10.27 -8.65
CA VAL A 261 3.74 11.51 -8.42
C VAL A 261 4.68 12.61 -7.94
N ASP A 262 4.36 13.85 -8.28
CA ASP A 262 5.05 15.02 -7.74
C ASP A 262 4.38 15.42 -6.40
N GLY A 263 5.00 15.00 -5.29
CA GLY A 263 4.44 15.22 -3.97
C GLY A 263 5.35 14.71 -2.85
N PHE A 264 5.02 15.13 -1.63
CA PHE A 264 5.56 14.60 -0.39
C PHE A 264 4.46 13.82 0.34
N SER A 265 4.84 12.91 1.22
CA SER A 265 3.90 12.18 2.09
C SER A 265 2.69 11.59 1.36
N ALA A 266 2.94 10.72 0.39
CA ALA A 266 1.86 10.00 -0.29
C ALA A 266 1.61 8.62 0.34
N ASP A 267 0.41 8.08 0.16
CA ASP A 267 0.07 6.70 0.56
C ASP A 267 -0.28 5.83 -0.64
N LEU A 268 0.10 4.55 -0.58
CA LEU A 268 -0.04 3.55 -1.63
C LEU A 268 -1.02 2.46 -1.18
N MET A 269 -1.92 2.09 -2.07
CA MET A 269 -2.89 1.02 -1.87
C MET A 269 -3.01 0.17 -3.14
N TRP A 270 -3.13 -1.15 -2.98
CA TRP A 270 -3.56 -2.01 -4.08
C TRP A 270 -5.09 -2.14 -4.09
N VAL A 271 -5.70 -1.97 -5.26
CA VAL A 271 -7.16 -2.02 -5.41
C VAL A 271 -7.53 -3.12 -6.38
N GLY A 272 -7.78 -4.33 -5.87
CA GLY A 272 -8.12 -5.50 -6.69
C GLY A 272 -9.34 -5.29 -7.58
N ALA A 273 -10.35 -4.56 -7.08
CA ALA A 273 -11.54 -4.17 -7.84
C ALA A 273 -11.24 -3.31 -9.08
N LEU A 274 -10.10 -2.61 -9.09
CA LEU A 274 -9.61 -1.78 -10.20
C LEU A 274 -8.43 -2.41 -10.94
N ASP A 275 -7.85 -3.49 -10.41
CA ASP A 275 -6.59 -4.11 -10.87
C ASP A 275 -5.46 -3.08 -11.04
N ALA A 276 -5.35 -2.19 -10.04
CA ALA A 276 -4.50 -1.02 -10.09
C ALA A 276 -3.92 -0.67 -8.71
N PHE A 277 -2.72 -0.10 -8.71
CA PHE A 277 -2.23 0.66 -7.58
C PHE A 277 -2.92 2.03 -7.55
N VAL A 278 -3.23 2.51 -6.36
CA VAL A 278 -3.71 3.87 -6.12
C VAL A 278 -2.71 4.60 -5.24
N VAL A 279 -2.30 5.78 -5.69
CA VAL A 279 -1.46 6.70 -4.94
C VAL A 279 -2.33 7.88 -4.52
N ALA A 280 -2.48 8.05 -3.22
CA ALA A 280 -3.15 9.20 -2.63
C ALA A 280 -2.08 10.24 -2.24
N HIS A 281 -2.20 11.45 -2.78
CA HIS A 281 -1.26 12.54 -2.49
C HIS A 281 -2.01 13.88 -2.41
N GLU A 282 -1.52 14.79 -1.58
CA GLU A 282 -2.18 16.08 -1.39
C GLU A 282 -1.93 17.04 -2.55
N THR A 283 -2.95 17.86 -2.84
CA THR A 283 -3.03 18.85 -3.92
C THR A 283 -3.90 20.03 -3.46
N ASP A 284 -3.94 21.14 -4.19
CA ASP A 284 -4.61 22.39 -3.74
C ASP A 284 -6.04 22.20 -3.17
N GLY A 285 -6.84 21.28 -3.73
CA GLY A 285 -8.23 21.05 -3.32
C GLY A 285 -8.44 19.94 -2.28
N GLY A 286 -7.40 19.21 -1.91
CA GLY A 286 -7.49 18.02 -1.07
C GLY A 286 -6.59 16.89 -1.56
N THR A 287 -7.02 15.64 -1.35
CA THR A 287 -6.22 14.47 -1.66
C THR A 287 -6.60 13.97 -3.05
N THR A 288 -5.67 13.99 -3.98
CA THR A 288 -5.86 13.40 -5.30
C THR A 288 -5.47 11.92 -5.27
N LEU A 289 -6.37 11.09 -5.78
CA LEU A 289 -6.14 9.68 -6.06
C LEU A 289 -5.68 9.55 -7.51
N THR A 290 -4.48 9.03 -7.73
CA THR A 290 -3.98 8.65 -9.07
C THR A 290 -3.87 7.14 -9.16
N PHE A 291 -4.12 6.60 -10.34
CA PHE A 291 -4.26 5.17 -10.57
C PHE A 291 -3.12 4.70 -11.46
N TRP A 292 -2.53 3.54 -11.16
CA TRP A 292 -1.39 2.99 -11.88
C TRP A 292 -1.65 1.53 -12.21
N THR A 293 -1.32 1.13 -13.44
CA THR A 293 -1.25 -0.29 -13.79
C THR A 293 -0.24 -1.02 -12.88
N PRO A 294 -0.31 -2.36 -12.74
CA PRO A 294 0.53 -3.10 -11.80
C PRO A 294 2.05 -2.96 -12.05
N ASP A 295 2.43 -2.65 -13.28
CA ASP A 295 3.80 -2.40 -13.73
C ASP A 295 4.18 -0.91 -13.71
N PHE A 296 3.28 -0.04 -13.24
CA PHE A 296 3.40 1.41 -13.21
C PHE A 296 3.69 2.03 -14.59
N THR A 297 3.26 1.43 -15.70
CA THR A 297 3.52 2.01 -17.03
C THR A 297 2.46 3.02 -17.45
N GLU A 298 1.22 2.86 -17.01
CA GLU A 298 0.09 3.67 -17.45
C GLU A 298 -0.82 4.07 -16.29
N ASN A 299 -1.62 5.13 -16.50
CA ASN A 299 -2.74 5.46 -15.62
C ASN A 299 -4.03 4.92 -16.23
N PRO A 300 -4.68 3.89 -15.66
CA PRO A 300 -5.86 3.27 -16.24
C PRO A 300 -7.18 3.99 -15.91
N PHE A 301 -7.13 5.07 -15.12
CA PHE A 301 -8.28 5.88 -14.78
C PHE A 301 -7.87 7.35 -14.61
N GLN A 302 -8.82 8.25 -14.83
CA GLN A 302 -8.64 9.68 -14.52
C GLN A 302 -8.46 9.90 -13.01
N PRO A 303 -7.64 10.88 -12.58
CA PRO A 303 -7.50 11.21 -11.17
C PRO A 303 -8.82 11.62 -10.52
N VAL A 304 -8.99 11.28 -9.24
CA VAL A 304 -10.18 11.64 -8.46
C VAL A 304 -9.77 12.44 -7.23
N LEU A 305 -10.48 13.54 -6.95
CA LEU A 305 -10.22 14.40 -5.79
C LEU A 305 -11.13 14.03 -4.61
N VAL A 306 -10.53 13.65 -3.49
CA VAL A 306 -11.18 13.66 -2.17
C VAL A 306 -11.02 15.06 -1.58
N SER A 307 -12.05 15.88 -1.77
CA SER A 307 -12.02 17.30 -1.44
C SER A 307 -11.97 17.55 0.07
N GLY A 308 -11.30 18.63 0.47
CA GLY A 308 -11.32 19.11 1.85
C GLY A 308 -10.00 19.72 2.29
N PRO A 309 -9.96 20.31 3.51
CA PRO A 309 -8.75 20.91 4.04
C PRO A 309 -7.69 19.85 4.34
N TRP A 310 -6.43 20.23 4.14
CA TRP A 310 -5.28 19.42 4.52
C TRP A 310 -4.11 20.30 4.92
N LYS A 311 -3.19 19.68 5.66
CA LYS A 311 -1.86 20.21 6.01
C LYS A 311 -0.77 19.19 5.83
N GLU A 312 -1.09 17.92 6.06
CA GLU A 312 -0.15 16.80 5.94
C GLU A 312 -0.91 15.47 5.92
N GLY A 313 -0.29 14.39 5.43
CA GLY A 313 -0.94 13.14 5.04
C GLY A 313 -0.95 12.97 3.51
N PRO A 314 -1.74 12.04 2.95
CA PRO A 314 -2.82 11.27 3.58
C PRO A 314 -2.37 9.91 4.15
N GLY A 315 -3.26 9.26 4.92
CA GLY A 315 -3.22 7.83 5.18
C GLY A 315 -4.52 7.18 4.73
N LEU A 316 -4.45 6.32 3.72
CA LEU A 316 -5.59 5.55 3.23
C LEU A 316 -5.99 4.49 4.27
N VAL A 317 -7.30 4.25 4.39
CA VAL A 317 -7.85 3.15 5.17
C VAL A 317 -7.69 1.86 4.37
N ARG A 318 -6.81 0.98 4.84
CA ARG A 318 -6.40 -0.23 4.13
C ARG A 318 -6.67 -1.49 4.95
N ARG A 319 -6.84 -2.62 4.27
CA ARG A 319 -6.68 -3.96 4.88
C ARG A 319 -5.25 -4.12 5.41
N ALA A 320 -5.06 -5.15 6.23
CA ALA A 320 -3.78 -5.41 6.87
C ALA A 320 -2.62 -5.64 5.87
N ASP A 321 -2.88 -6.13 4.66
CA ASP A 321 -1.91 -6.34 3.57
C ASP A 321 -1.64 -5.09 2.71
N GLY A 322 -2.29 -3.95 3.01
CA GLY A 322 -2.19 -2.71 2.23
C GLY A 322 -3.17 -2.64 1.05
N HIS A 323 -4.16 -3.53 0.98
CA HIS A 323 -5.18 -3.54 -0.06
C HIS A 323 -6.40 -2.69 0.33
N ALA A 324 -7.18 -2.24 -0.65
CA ALA A 324 -8.48 -1.64 -0.38
C ALA A 324 -9.43 -2.64 0.29
N PRO A 325 -10.21 -2.22 1.30
CA PRO A 325 -11.30 -3.04 1.81
C PRO A 325 -12.39 -3.20 0.76
N LEU A 326 -13.13 -4.32 0.82
CA LEU A 326 -14.31 -4.48 -0.03
C LEU A 326 -15.44 -3.55 0.42
N SER A 327 -16.23 -3.12 -0.56
CA SER A 327 -17.50 -2.47 -0.29
C SER A 327 -18.47 -3.45 0.37
N SER A 328 -19.00 -3.07 1.54
CA SER A 328 -20.06 -3.82 2.22
C SER A 328 -21.41 -3.73 1.51
N ALA A 329 -21.61 -2.71 0.67
CA ALA A 329 -22.84 -2.49 -0.08
C ALA A 329 -22.86 -3.26 -1.40
N ASP A 330 -21.78 -3.18 -2.17
CA ASP A 330 -21.63 -3.84 -3.47
C ASP A 330 -20.14 -4.01 -3.83
N PRO A 331 -19.51 -5.15 -3.51
CA PRO A 331 -18.10 -5.39 -3.82
C PRO A 331 -17.81 -5.59 -5.31
N CYS A 332 -18.85 -5.70 -6.16
CA CYS A 332 -18.70 -5.94 -7.59
C CYS A 332 -18.68 -4.66 -8.43
N ASP A 333 -19.15 -3.54 -7.89
CA ASP A 333 -19.19 -2.26 -8.61
C ASP A 333 -18.63 -1.07 -7.81
N ARG A 334 -18.70 -1.13 -6.48
CA ARG A 334 -18.32 -0.03 -5.59
C ARG A 334 -16.97 -0.30 -4.92
N VAL A 335 -16.11 0.71 -4.90
CA VAL A 335 -14.82 0.69 -4.21
C VAL A 335 -14.77 1.83 -3.19
N PRO A 336 -14.68 1.53 -1.90
CA PRO A 336 -14.58 2.56 -0.87
C PRO A 336 -13.15 3.15 -0.85
N PHE A 337 -13.06 4.47 -0.80
CA PHE A 337 -11.82 5.20 -0.52
C PHE A 337 -12.06 6.09 0.68
N ASP A 338 -11.48 5.70 1.80
CA ASP A 338 -11.49 6.45 3.05
C ASP A 338 -10.05 6.77 3.43
N LEU A 339 -9.82 7.95 4.00
CA LEU A 339 -8.49 8.44 4.36
C LEU A 339 -8.53 9.33 5.58
N VAL A 340 -7.40 9.40 6.27
CA VAL A 340 -7.16 10.33 7.38
C VAL A 340 -6.02 11.26 7.02
N ARG A 341 -6.16 12.54 7.35
CA ARG A 341 -5.11 13.54 7.14
C ARG A 341 -5.17 14.63 8.20
N ALA A 342 -4.04 15.31 8.42
CA ALA A 342 -3.97 16.50 9.27
C ALA A 342 -4.60 17.69 8.54
N THR A 343 -5.34 18.52 9.26
CA THR A 343 -6.17 19.59 8.66
C THR A 343 -5.89 20.98 9.20
N ALA A 344 -5.13 21.09 10.30
CA ALA A 344 -4.81 22.36 10.93
C ALA A 344 -3.31 22.48 11.21
N THR A 345 -2.83 23.71 11.36
CA THR A 345 -1.50 24.00 11.90
C THR A 345 -1.66 24.32 13.38
N GLY A 346 -1.08 23.49 14.23
CA GLY A 346 -1.17 23.60 15.68
C GLY A 346 -0.29 24.70 16.27
N ARG A 347 -0.29 24.79 17.61
CA ARG A 347 0.46 25.82 18.36
C ARG A 347 1.98 25.74 18.17
N ALA A 348 2.51 24.56 17.85
CA ALA A 348 3.93 24.37 17.53
C ALA A 348 4.28 24.69 16.06
N ASN A 349 3.37 25.33 15.31
CA ASN A 349 3.52 25.58 13.88
C ASN A 349 3.71 24.29 13.05
N ALA A 350 3.07 23.20 13.49
CA ALA A 350 3.18 21.88 12.88
C ALA A 350 1.78 21.28 12.59
N PRO A 351 1.65 20.38 11.59
CA PRO A 351 0.37 19.80 11.22
C PRO A 351 -0.29 19.00 12.35
N THR A 352 -1.60 19.13 12.51
CA THR A 352 -2.39 18.43 13.52
C THR A 352 -3.86 18.30 13.08
N ASP A 353 -4.73 17.89 14.00
CA ASP A 353 -6.18 17.74 13.79
C ASP A 353 -6.46 16.70 12.71
N LEU A 354 -6.12 15.44 13.01
CA LEU A 354 -6.41 14.29 12.17
C LEU A 354 -7.93 14.16 12.00
N ARG A 355 -8.40 14.20 10.75
CA ARG A 355 -9.81 14.06 10.37
C ARG A 355 -9.97 13.02 9.27
N HIS A 356 -11.13 12.39 9.26
CA HIS A 356 -11.49 11.39 8.26
C HIS A 356 -12.23 12.06 7.09
N PHE A 357 -11.89 11.64 5.88
CA PHE A 357 -12.54 11.98 4.63
C PHE A 357 -12.71 10.72 3.78
N GLY A 358 -13.67 10.70 2.88
CA GLY A 358 -13.80 9.59 1.95
C GLY A 358 -14.82 9.81 0.86
N LEU A 359 -14.91 8.86 -0.04
CA LEU A 359 -15.94 8.72 -1.06
C LEU A 359 -15.91 7.28 -1.58
N ASP A 360 -16.94 6.89 -2.31
CA ASP A 360 -16.89 5.65 -3.07
C ASP A 360 -16.66 5.94 -4.54
N LEU A 361 -15.88 5.10 -5.21
CA LEU A 361 -15.88 5.03 -6.67
C LEU A 361 -16.85 3.96 -7.14
N LEU A 362 -17.62 4.29 -8.18
CA LEU A 362 -18.66 3.47 -8.76
C LEU A 362 -18.28 3.09 -10.20
N GLY A 363 -18.87 2.01 -10.72
CA GLY A 363 -18.59 1.54 -12.07
C GLY A 363 -17.28 0.76 -12.18
N SER A 364 -16.79 0.15 -11.10
CA SER A 364 -15.51 -0.59 -11.12
C SER A 364 -15.55 -1.86 -11.97
N GLN A 365 -16.75 -2.41 -12.20
CA GLN A 365 -16.96 -3.68 -12.92
C GLN A 365 -16.03 -4.79 -12.41
N ALA A 366 -15.79 -4.81 -11.09
CA ALA A 366 -14.87 -5.70 -10.39
C ALA A 366 -15.22 -7.19 -10.58
N CYS A 367 -16.48 -7.49 -10.88
CA CYS A 367 -16.97 -8.85 -11.17
C CYS A 367 -17.26 -9.10 -12.67
N GLY A 368 -16.83 -8.20 -13.57
CA GLY A 368 -17.18 -8.28 -15.00
C GLY A 368 -16.54 -9.45 -15.75
N ASN A 369 -15.45 -10.02 -15.23
CA ASN A 369 -14.83 -11.23 -15.75
C ASN A 369 -14.09 -12.03 -14.65
N PRO A 370 -13.67 -13.28 -14.92
CA PRO A 370 -13.01 -14.12 -13.91
C PRO A 370 -11.70 -13.53 -13.38
N GLY A 371 -10.90 -12.84 -14.21
CA GLY A 371 -9.64 -12.22 -13.78
C GLY A 371 -9.87 -11.05 -12.82
N ARG A 372 -10.85 -10.18 -13.11
CA ARG A 372 -11.24 -9.10 -12.21
C ARG A 372 -11.84 -9.63 -10.92
N THR A 373 -12.66 -10.67 -11.00
CA THR A 373 -13.22 -11.35 -9.81
C THR A 373 -12.08 -11.92 -8.95
N ALA A 374 -11.09 -12.55 -9.58
CA ALA A 374 -9.92 -13.07 -8.88
C ALA A 374 -9.14 -11.98 -8.13
N ALA A 375 -8.81 -10.87 -8.81
CA ALA A 375 -8.08 -9.76 -8.19
C ALA A 375 -8.87 -9.09 -7.06
N THR A 376 -10.18 -8.89 -7.27
CA THR A 376 -11.08 -8.25 -6.28
C THR A 376 -11.16 -9.04 -4.98
N PHE A 377 -11.32 -10.36 -5.08
CA PHE A 377 -11.53 -11.20 -3.91
C PHE A 377 -10.25 -11.86 -3.40
N ASP A 378 -9.06 -11.53 -3.91
CA ASP A 378 -7.83 -12.17 -3.42
C ASP A 378 -7.61 -11.92 -1.92
N GLY A 379 -7.32 -13.01 -1.20
CA GLY A 379 -7.16 -13.00 0.25
C GLY A 379 -8.48 -12.83 1.01
N VAL A 380 -9.64 -12.95 0.35
CA VAL A 380 -10.97 -12.86 0.98
C VAL A 380 -11.53 -14.25 1.22
N THR A 381 -12.11 -14.47 2.40
CA THR A 381 -12.81 -15.70 2.74
C THR A 381 -14.30 -15.49 2.98
N MET A 382 -15.09 -16.51 2.67
CA MET A 382 -16.55 -16.48 2.75
C MET A 382 -17.13 -17.87 3.01
N PRO A 383 -18.37 -18.00 3.52
CA PRO A 383 -19.02 -19.29 3.69
C PRO A 383 -19.15 -20.08 2.38
N SER A 384 -18.92 -21.38 2.44
CA SER A 384 -19.15 -22.30 1.32
C SER A 384 -20.52 -22.97 1.43
N PRO A 385 -21.04 -23.58 0.34
CA PRO A 385 -22.24 -24.42 0.39
C PRO A 385 -22.13 -25.67 1.29
N GLU A 386 -20.92 -26.09 1.65
CA GLU A 386 -20.65 -27.31 2.44
C GLU A 386 -20.53 -27.05 3.94
N ARG A 387 -21.00 -25.89 4.44
CA ARG A 387 -20.78 -25.44 5.83
C ARG A 387 -19.30 -25.34 6.22
N THR A 388 -18.44 -25.06 5.23
CA THR A 388 -17.02 -24.73 5.41
C THR A 388 -16.79 -23.28 4.98
N MET A 389 -15.53 -22.88 4.80
CA MET A 389 -15.18 -21.61 4.16
C MET A 389 -14.55 -21.87 2.79
N ASP A 390 -14.76 -20.96 1.84
CA ASP A 390 -13.95 -20.84 0.63
C ASP A 390 -13.05 -19.60 0.81
N LEU A 391 -11.76 -19.75 0.50
CA LEU A 391 -10.77 -18.67 0.46
C LEU A 391 -10.37 -18.45 -1.00
N VAL A 392 -10.42 -17.22 -1.49
CA VAL A 392 -9.95 -16.91 -2.85
C VAL A 392 -8.46 -16.54 -2.80
N ARG A 393 -7.65 -17.21 -3.61
CA ARG A 393 -6.21 -16.98 -3.75
C ARG A 393 -5.76 -17.22 -5.18
N ALA A 394 -5.04 -16.27 -5.76
CA ALA A 394 -4.42 -16.39 -7.07
C ALA A 394 -5.38 -16.95 -8.15
N GLY A 395 -6.60 -16.42 -8.17
CA GLY A 395 -7.63 -16.80 -9.15
C GLY A 395 -8.32 -18.14 -8.95
N VAL A 396 -8.06 -18.82 -7.83
CA VAL A 396 -8.75 -20.06 -7.46
C VAL A 396 -9.41 -19.95 -6.09
N ARG A 397 -10.36 -20.84 -5.83
CA ARG A 397 -10.89 -21.07 -4.48
C ARG A 397 -10.13 -22.23 -3.83
N VAL A 398 -9.81 -22.07 -2.56
CA VAL A 398 -9.34 -23.13 -1.67
C VAL A 398 -10.40 -23.33 -0.59
N ARG A 399 -10.94 -24.54 -0.48
CA ARG A 399 -11.92 -24.86 0.56
C ARG A 399 -11.20 -25.13 1.87
N VAL A 400 -11.61 -24.46 2.95
CA VAL A 400 -11.00 -24.60 4.28
C VAL A 400 -12.04 -25.11 5.25
N ASP A 401 -11.81 -26.29 5.85
CA ASP A 401 -12.78 -26.93 6.74
C ASP A 401 -13.02 -26.12 8.03
N ARG A 402 -11.97 -25.48 8.56
CA ARG A 402 -12.02 -24.75 9.83
C ARG A 402 -12.14 -23.24 9.60
N ARG A 403 -13.27 -22.65 10.03
CA ARG A 403 -13.48 -21.19 9.93
C ARG A 403 -12.35 -20.38 10.54
N ALA A 404 -11.87 -20.76 11.74
CA ALA A 404 -10.76 -20.05 12.40
C ALA A 404 -9.48 -20.02 11.57
N VAL A 405 -9.19 -21.09 10.82
CA VAL A 405 -8.02 -21.17 9.92
C VAL A 405 -8.23 -20.28 8.69
N ALA A 406 -9.43 -20.34 8.09
CA ALA A 406 -9.76 -19.49 6.95
C ALA A 406 -9.67 -18.00 7.30
N VAL A 407 -10.19 -17.60 8.47
CA VAL A 407 -10.11 -16.23 8.98
C VAL A 407 -8.67 -15.81 9.26
N ALA A 408 -7.82 -16.72 9.74
CA ALA A 408 -6.41 -16.42 9.97
C ALA A 408 -5.60 -16.27 8.67
N LEU A 409 -6.05 -16.90 7.58
CA LEU A 409 -5.43 -16.82 6.25
C LEU A 409 -5.91 -15.60 5.44
N ALA A 410 -7.11 -15.10 5.73
CA ALA A 410 -7.74 -14.03 4.98
C ALA A 410 -7.40 -12.64 5.53
N GLY A 411 -7.31 -11.66 4.63
CA GLY A 411 -7.29 -10.24 4.97
C GLY A 411 -8.69 -9.70 5.29
N GLU A 412 -9.73 -10.34 4.74
CA GLU A 412 -11.12 -9.94 4.92
C GLU A 412 -12.07 -11.14 4.94
N VAL A 413 -13.17 -11.03 5.70
CA VAL A 413 -14.17 -12.09 5.86
C VAL A 413 -15.53 -11.53 5.45
N LEU A 414 -16.17 -12.18 4.48
CA LEU A 414 -17.55 -11.88 4.11
C LEU A 414 -18.52 -12.80 4.85
N ASP A 415 -19.66 -12.25 5.26
CA ASP A 415 -20.74 -13.02 5.88
C ASP A 415 -21.53 -13.84 4.85
N LYS A 416 -21.48 -13.45 3.57
CA LYS A 416 -22.14 -14.12 2.45
C LYS A 416 -21.21 -14.19 1.26
N ALA A 417 -21.17 -15.33 0.58
CA ALA A 417 -20.44 -15.49 -0.67
C ALA A 417 -21.15 -14.74 -1.83
N PRO A 418 -20.48 -13.82 -2.53
CA PRO A 418 -20.99 -13.23 -3.77
C PRO A 418 -21.11 -14.30 -4.86
N ALA A 419 -22.18 -14.25 -5.66
CA ALA A 419 -22.40 -15.21 -6.75
C ALA A 419 -21.26 -15.20 -7.77
N ALA A 420 -20.67 -14.03 -8.03
CA ALA A 420 -19.53 -13.84 -8.92
C ALA A 420 -18.35 -14.75 -8.56
N VAL A 421 -18.09 -14.99 -7.27
CA VAL A 421 -16.95 -15.80 -6.82
C VAL A 421 -17.07 -17.29 -7.23
N SER A 422 -18.29 -17.77 -7.51
CA SER A 422 -18.51 -19.16 -7.92
C SER A 422 -17.89 -19.51 -9.29
N VAL A 423 -17.61 -18.51 -10.13
CA VAL A 423 -16.96 -18.71 -11.44
C VAL A 423 -15.49 -19.13 -11.29
N LEU A 424 -14.88 -18.84 -10.13
CA LEU A 424 -13.52 -19.24 -9.85
C LEU A 424 -13.47 -20.75 -9.55
N PRO A 425 -12.50 -21.48 -10.14
CA PRO A 425 -12.39 -22.91 -9.94
C PRO A 425 -12.02 -23.24 -8.49
N LEU A 426 -12.59 -24.31 -7.95
CA LEU A 426 -12.14 -24.89 -6.68
C LEU A 426 -10.90 -25.75 -6.95
N ALA A 427 -9.74 -25.31 -6.50
CA ALA A 427 -8.46 -25.96 -6.81
C ALA A 427 -8.06 -27.03 -5.79
N ALA A 428 -8.31 -26.80 -4.50
CA ALA A 428 -7.87 -27.67 -3.42
C ALA A 428 -8.73 -27.51 -2.15
N ARG A 429 -8.59 -28.45 -1.22
CA ARG A 429 -9.22 -28.44 0.11
C ARG A 429 -8.19 -28.59 1.23
N LEU A 430 -8.14 -27.60 2.11
CA LEU A 430 -7.46 -27.65 3.41
C LEU A 430 -8.37 -28.31 4.44
N ARG A 431 -8.12 -29.61 4.66
CA ARG A 431 -8.79 -30.40 5.69
C ARG A 431 -8.21 -30.13 7.07
N SER A 432 -9.01 -30.35 8.10
CA SER A 432 -8.50 -30.40 9.48
C SER A 432 -7.40 -31.47 9.59
N ALA A 433 -6.32 -31.16 10.33
CA ALA A 433 -5.17 -32.04 10.46
C ALA A 433 -4.52 -32.48 9.13
N ALA A 434 -4.60 -31.65 8.09
CA ALA A 434 -3.89 -31.87 6.83
C ALA A 434 -2.37 -32.03 7.02
N GLU A 435 -1.73 -32.73 6.10
CA GLU A 435 -0.26 -32.84 6.06
C GLU A 435 0.35 -31.43 5.99
N ALA A 436 1.36 -31.19 6.81
CA ALA A 436 2.14 -29.97 6.80
C ALA A 436 3.64 -30.29 6.84
N VAL A 437 4.41 -29.51 6.11
CA VAL A 437 5.87 -29.62 6.01
C VAL A 437 6.52 -28.30 6.42
N GLN A 438 7.73 -28.39 6.94
CA GLN A 438 8.59 -27.23 7.19
C GLN A 438 10.00 -27.49 6.67
N ALA A 439 10.62 -26.47 6.06
CA ALA A 439 12.00 -26.56 5.58
C ALA A 439 12.83 -25.32 5.97
N PRO A 440 14.11 -25.49 6.34
CA PRO A 440 15.00 -24.39 6.66
C PRO A 440 15.04 -23.32 5.56
N GLY A 441 14.85 -22.06 5.93
CA GLY A 441 14.84 -20.93 4.99
C GLY A 441 13.66 -20.87 4.01
N LYS A 442 12.73 -21.82 4.05
CA LYS A 442 11.55 -21.85 3.18
C LYS A 442 10.22 -21.62 3.92
N GLY A 443 10.19 -21.93 5.22
CA GLY A 443 9.04 -21.75 6.10
C GLY A 443 8.12 -22.97 6.14
N PHE A 444 6.82 -22.73 6.20
CA PHE A 444 5.78 -23.73 6.40
C PHE A 444 4.88 -23.88 5.17
N ALA A 445 4.38 -25.09 4.91
CA ALA A 445 3.37 -25.32 3.87
C ALA A 445 2.44 -26.47 4.26
N PHE A 446 1.19 -26.40 3.81
CA PHE A 446 0.30 -27.56 3.78
C PHE A 446 0.49 -28.32 2.47
N VAL A 447 0.38 -29.64 2.52
CA VAL A 447 0.23 -30.48 1.31
C VAL A 447 -1.25 -30.81 1.18
N LEU A 448 -1.91 -30.26 0.16
CA LEU A 448 -3.37 -30.38 0.00
C LEU A 448 -3.74 -31.59 -0.86
N ASP A 449 -5.04 -31.81 -1.06
CA ASP A 449 -5.60 -32.93 -1.84
C ASP A 449 -5.23 -32.90 -3.33
N ASP A 450 -4.83 -31.74 -3.86
CA ASP A 450 -4.21 -31.59 -5.17
C ASP A 450 -2.72 -32.03 -5.22
N ARG A 451 -2.20 -32.51 -4.09
CA ARG A 451 -0.80 -32.92 -3.86
C ARG A 451 0.23 -31.81 -4.07
N LYS A 452 -0.20 -30.56 -4.09
CA LYS A 452 0.71 -29.41 -4.13
C LYS A 452 1.04 -28.93 -2.72
N ARG A 453 2.21 -28.29 -2.57
CA ARG A 453 2.56 -27.53 -1.37
C ARG A 453 2.01 -26.12 -1.45
N TRP A 454 1.20 -25.75 -0.48
CA TRP A 454 0.57 -24.44 -0.34
C TRP A 454 1.20 -23.72 0.85
N ARG A 455 1.99 -22.67 0.58
CA ARG A 455 2.79 -22.00 1.62
C ARG A 455 1.89 -21.25 2.60
N VAL A 456 2.29 -21.25 3.87
CA VAL A 456 1.71 -20.43 4.93
C VAL A 456 2.82 -19.65 5.64
N PRO A 457 2.51 -18.47 6.21
CA PRO A 457 3.53 -17.54 6.68
C PRO A 457 4.20 -18.02 7.96
N ASP A 458 3.50 -18.77 8.81
CA ASP A 458 4.02 -19.26 10.09
C ASP A 458 3.39 -20.59 10.53
N GLY A 459 4.00 -21.21 11.54
CA GLY A 459 3.54 -22.46 12.15
C GLY A 459 2.29 -22.32 13.04
N GLY A 460 1.90 -21.10 13.43
CA GLY A 460 0.70 -20.86 14.21
C GLY A 460 -0.56 -21.25 13.44
N ILE A 461 -0.62 -20.93 12.15
CA ILE A 461 -1.70 -21.37 11.25
C ILE A 461 -1.74 -22.90 11.14
N VAL A 462 -0.57 -23.55 11.08
CA VAL A 462 -0.48 -25.02 11.04
C VAL A 462 -1.07 -25.64 12.31
N GLY A 463 -0.66 -25.14 13.48
CA GLY A 463 -1.18 -25.60 14.77
C GLY A 463 -2.69 -25.34 14.91
N ASN A 464 -3.16 -24.16 14.48
CA ASN A 464 -4.59 -23.81 14.47
C ASN A 464 -5.43 -24.72 13.58
N ASN A 465 -4.83 -25.37 12.56
CA ASN A 465 -5.50 -26.38 11.75
C ASN A 465 -5.56 -27.76 12.43
N GLY A 466 -4.86 -27.96 13.55
CA GLY A 466 -4.67 -29.28 14.16
C GLY A 466 -3.67 -30.15 13.39
N SER A 467 -2.87 -29.53 12.52
CA SER A 467 -1.80 -30.18 11.77
C SER A 467 -0.49 -30.14 12.57
N ALA A 468 0.41 -31.09 12.28
CA ALA A 468 1.78 -31.07 12.79
C ALA A 468 2.75 -30.95 11.59
N ALA A 469 3.53 -29.87 11.54
CA ALA A 469 4.53 -29.68 10.50
C ALA A 469 5.72 -30.61 10.76
N HIS A 470 6.01 -31.52 9.83
CA HIS A 470 7.20 -32.36 9.91
C HIS A 470 8.37 -31.74 9.14
N PRO A 471 9.60 -31.84 9.66
CA PRO A 471 10.77 -31.27 9.00
C PRO A 471 11.14 -32.05 7.73
N VAL A 472 11.41 -31.31 6.65
CA VAL A 472 11.91 -31.86 5.38
C VAL A 472 13.15 -31.08 4.92
N THR A 473 13.98 -31.73 4.11
CA THR A 473 15.12 -31.07 3.45
C THR A 473 14.64 -30.06 2.40
N VAL A 474 15.50 -29.11 2.02
CA VAL A 474 15.21 -28.17 0.92
C VAL A 474 14.93 -28.91 -0.40
N ALA A 475 15.64 -30.01 -0.67
CA ALA A 475 15.42 -30.83 -1.86
C ALA A 475 14.04 -31.50 -1.86
N GLN A 476 13.63 -32.08 -0.72
CA GLN A 476 12.29 -32.66 -0.56
C GLN A 476 11.21 -31.59 -0.70
N TRP A 477 11.37 -30.45 -0.02
CA TRP A 477 10.49 -29.29 -0.14
C TRP A 477 10.33 -28.87 -1.60
N ASP A 478 11.42 -28.81 -2.37
CA ASP A 478 11.39 -28.41 -3.77
C ASP A 478 10.84 -29.48 -4.73
N GLY A 479 10.79 -30.75 -4.29
CA GLY A 479 10.16 -31.86 -5.01
C GLY A 479 8.63 -31.84 -4.99
N TYR A 480 7.98 -31.16 -4.03
CA TYR A 480 6.52 -31.00 -4.04
C TYR A 480 6.09 -30.04 -5.17
N PRO A 481 5.08 -30.41 -5.98
CA PRO A 481 4.42 -29.49 -6.90
C PRO A 481 4.00 -28.19 -6.20
N LYS A 482 4.25 -27.04 -6.81
CA LYS A 482 4.03 -25.74 -6.17
C LYS A 482 2.55 -25.33 -6.27
N GLY A 483 1.92 -25.10 -5.13
CA GLY A 483 0.68 -24.33 -5.00
C GLY A 483 1.00 -22.85 -4.72
N HIS A 484 -0.04 -22.04 -4.63
CA HIS A 484 0.11 -20.62 -4.27
C HIS A 484 0.30 -20.45 -2.75
N ALA A 485 0.76 -19.26 -2.32
CA ALA A 485 0.73 -18.91 -0.91
C ALA A 485 -0.74 -18.74 -0.46
N LEU A 486 -1.11 -19.33 0.68
CA LEU A 486 -2.48 -19.26 1.20
C LEU A 486 -2.76 -17.98 1.99
N ALA A 487 -1.72 -17.31 2.51
CA ALA A 487 -1.87 -16.02 3.18
C ALA A 487 -1.27 -14.91 2.32
N GLY A 488 -1.95 -13.77 2.31
CA GLY A 488 -1.41 -12.50 1.85
C GLY A 488 -0.53 -11.87 2.91
#